data_AF-A0A447N0X0-F1
#
_entry.id   AF-A0A447N0X0-F1
#
_cell.length_a   1.000
_cell.length_b   1.000
_cell.length_c   1.000
_cell.angle_alpha   90.00
_cell.angle_beta   90.00
_cell.angle_gamma   90.00
#
_symmetry.space_group_name_H-M   'P 1'
#
loop_
_entity.id
_entity.type
_entity.pdbx_description
1 polymer ?
#
loop_
_entity_poly.entity_id
_entity_poly.type
_entity_poly.pdbx_seq_one_letter_code
_entity_poly.pdbx_strand_id
1 'polypeptide(L)'
;MKRTVSRNGGHDFRPEYAALGQLRQRFPALPFMALTATADDTTRQDIIRLLGLNDPLIQISSFDRPNIRYMLMEKFKPLDQLMRYVQEQRGKSGIIYCNSRAKVEDTAARLQSRGISAAAYHAGLENAIRADVQEKFQRDDLQIVVATVAFGMGINKT
;
A
#
# COMPACT_ATOMS: atom_id res chain seq x y z
N MET A 1 6.23 -1.50 1.21
CA MET A 1 6.88 -1.88 2.48
C MET A 1 6.27 -1.12 3.64
N LYS A 2 4.95 -1.22 3.89
CA LYS A 2 4.33 -0.56 5.06
C LYS A 2 5.01 -1.14 6.31
N ARG A 3 5.41 -0.33 7.29
CA ARG A 3 6.12 -0.79 8.50
C ARG A 3 5.55 -0.04 9.68
N THR A 4 5.18 -0.77 10.73
CA THR A 4 4.46 -0.19 11.87
C THR A 4 5.09 -0.61 13.19
N VAL A 5 5.04 0.30 14.17
CA VAL A 5 5.49 0.09 15.55
C VAL A 5 4.48 -0.75 16.35
N SER A 6 3.18 -0.64 16.07
CA SER A 6 2.11 -1.39 16.75
C SER A 6 2.05 -2.86 16.36
N ARG A 7 1.79 -3.72 17.36
CA ARG A 7 1.62 -5.17 17.20
C ARG A 7 0.27 -5.53 16.57
N ASN A 8 -0.74 -4.68 16.75
CA ASN A 8 -2.10 -4.93 16.27
C ASN A 8 -2.30 -4.59 14.78
N GLY A 9 -1.28 -4.00 14.13
CA GLY A 9 -1.22 -3.81 12.68
C GLY A 9 -1.02 -5.10 11.86
N GLY A 10 -0.92 -6.27 12.53
CA GLY A 10 -1.17 -7.63 12.02
C GLY A 10 -0.24 -8.20 10.94
N HIS A 11 0.06 -7.43 9.88
CA HIS A 11 0.78 -7.92 8.69
C HIS A 11 2.15 -7.27 8.45
N ASP A 12 2.46 -6.18 9.16
CA ASP A 12 3.67 -5.37 8.94
C ASP A 12 4.39 -4.95 10.24
N PHE A 13 4.10 -5.62 11.36
CA PHE A 13 4.82 -5.40 12.62
C PHE A 13 6.26 -5.90 12.49
N ARG A 14 7.22 -5.07 12.90
CA ARG A 14 8.63 -5.41 12.98
C ARG A 14 9.09 -5.31 14.43
N PRO A 15 9.61 -6.40 15.05
CA PRO A 15 10.08 -6.36 16.43
C PRO A 15 11.10 -5.26 16.69
N GLU A 16 11.95 -4.94 15.71
CA GLU A 16 12.96 -3.88 15.83
C GLU A 16 12.33 -2.49 16.07
N TYR A 17 11.12 -2.22 15.56
CA TYR A 17 10.45 -0.94 15.79
C TYR A 17 9.98 -0.77 17.24
N ALA A 18 9.67 -1.87 17.93
CA ALA A 18 9.35 -1.81 19.36
C ALA A 18 10.60 -1.47 20.21
N ALA A 19 11.79 -1.82 19.73
CA ALA A 19 13.04 -1.49 20.42
C ALA A 19 13.36 0.02 20.40
N LEU A 20 12.72 0.81 19.52
CA LEU A 20 12.89 2.27 19.47
C LEU A 20 12.50 2.95 20.79
N GLY A 21 11.66 2.35 21.63
CA GLY A 21 11.38 2.84 22.98
C GLY A 21 12.61 2.94 23.89
N GLN A 22 13.67 2.16 23.61
CA GLN A 22 14.94 2.27 24.35
C GLN A 22 15.64 3.61 24.09
N LEU A 23 15.44 4.22 22.91
CA LEU A 23 15.98 5.54 22.60
C LEU A 23 15.39 6.61 23.50
N ARG A 24 14.10 6.51 23.85
CA ARG A 24 13.46 7.42 24.80
C ARG A 24 14.14 7.35 26.17
N GLN A 25 14.45 6.15 26.66
CA GLN A 25 15.15 5.97 27.95
C GLN A 25 16.56 6.55 27.89
N ARG A 26 17.26 6.37 26.76
CA ARG A 26 18.62 6.88 26.57
C ARG A 26 18.66 8.41 26.45
N PHE A 27 17.63 9.01 25.87
CA PHE A 27 17.57 10.44 25.58
C PHE A 27 16.26 11.07 26.09
N PRO A 28 16.09 11.20 27.42
CA PRO A 28 14.83 11.65 28.01
C PRO A 28 14.47 13.10 27.65
N ALA A 29 15.47 13.96 27.45
CA ALA A 29 15.27 15.37 27.12
C ALA A 29 15.01 15.65 25.64
N LEU A 30 15.19 14.68 24.74
CA LEU A 30 15.00 14.90 23.31
C LEU A 30 13.50 14.83 22.93
N PRO A 31 12.96 15.78 22.16
CA PRO A 31 11.59 15.71 21.66
C PRO A 31 11.47 14.57 20.64
N PHE A 32 10.39 13.78 20.70
CA PHE A 32 10.11 12.72 19.72
C PHE A 32 8.83 13.06 18.97
N MET A 33 8.78 12.65 17.71
CA MET A 33 7.60 12.75 16.86
C MET A 33 7.37 11.39 16.20
N ALA A 34 6.11 10.95 16.17
CA ALA A 34 5.68 9.75 15.47
C ALA A 34 4.64 10.14 14.41
N LEU A 35 4.85 9.71 13.16
CA LEU A 35 4.02 10.07 12.02
C LEU A 35 3.49 8.78 11.37
N THR A 36 2.19 8.75 11.08
CA THR A 36 1.55 7.64 10.36
C THR A 36 0.33 8.15 9.60
N ALA A 37 0.07 7.58 8.42
CA ALA A 37 -1.13 7.87 7.64
C ALA A 37 -2.33 7.00 8.04
N THR A 38 -2.08 5.84 8.64
CA THR A 38 -3.11 4.86 9.01
C THR A 38 -2.83 4.31 10.40
N ALA A 39 -3.62 4.75 11.38
CA ALA A 39 -3.62 4.20 12.74
C ALA A 39 -5.01 4.41 13.36
N ASP A 40 -5.69 3.30 13.63
CA ASP A 40 -6.88 3.29 14.47
C ASP A 40 -6.52 3.59 15.94
N ASP A 41 -7.51 3.65 16.81
CA ASP A 41 -7.29 4.02 18.20
C ASP A 41 -6.31 3.10 18.93
N THR A 42 -6.51 1.80 18.77
CA THR A 42 -5.64 0.77 19.35
C THR A 42 -4.20 0.90 18.85
N THR A 43 -3.99 1.11 17.54
CA THR A 43 -2.66 1.29 16.96
C THR A 43 -1.98 2.55 17.50
N ARG A 44 -2.72 3.66 17.66
CA ARG A 44 -2.17 4.91 18.24
C ARG A 44 -1.72 4.72 19.67
N GLN A 45 -2.54 4.09 20.51
CA GLN A 45 -2.19 3.80 21.90
C GLN A 45 -0.92 2.94 21.99
N ASP A 46 -0.80 1.94 21.12
CA ASP A 46 0.40 1.11 21.01
C ASP A 46 1.64 1.91 20.63
N ILE A 47 1.54 2.84 19.66
CA ILE A 47 2.66 3.70 19.25
C ILE A 47 3.14 4.55 20.44
N ILE A 48 2.20 5.20 21.15
CA ILE A 48 2.50 6.03 22.33
C ILE A 48 3.24 5.21 23.39
N ARG A 49 2.69 4.03 23.71
CA ARG A 49 3.25 3.12 24.71
C ARG A 49 4.63 2.59 24.32
N LEU A 50 4.80 2.10 23.09
CA LEU A 50 6.03 1.45 22.65
C LEU A 50 7.18 2.45 22.43
N LEU A 51 6.88 3.68 22.01
CA LEU A 51 7.89 4.73 21.85
C LEU A 51 8.15 5.52 23.14
N GLY A 52 7.34 5.31 24.19
CA GLY A 52 7.44 6.09 25.43
C GLY A 52 7.21 7.58 25.18
N LEU A 53 6.14 7.93 24.47
CA LEU A 53 5.79 9.33 24.26
C LEU A 53 5.15 9.88 25.54
N ASN A 54 5.78 10.89 26.13
CA ASN A 54 5.31 11.53 27.35
C ASN A 54 4.29 12.62 27.00
N ASP A 55 3.02 12.41 27.36
CA ASP A 55 1.90 13.34 27.12
C ASP A 55 1.95 14.03 25.73
N PRO A 56 1.95 13.25 24.63
CA PRO A 56 2.13 13.83 23.31
C PRO A 56 0.87 14.58 22.86
N LEU A 57 1.07 15.65 22.09
CA LEU A 57 0.00 16.19 21.26
C LEU A 57 -0.42 15.14 20.23
N ILE A 58 -1.70 14.75 20.24
CA ILE A 58 -2.27 13.82 19.28
C ILE A 58 -3.09 14.59 18.26
N GLN A 59 -2.53 14.79 17.06
CA GLN A 59 -3.24 15.39 15.94
C GLN A 59 -3.75 14.31 14.99
N ILE A 60 -5.06 14.25 14.78
CA ILE A 60 -5.71 13.33 13.84
C ILE A 60 -6.39 14.15 12.74
N SER A 61 -5.95 13.95 11.51
CA SER A 61 -6.62 14.53 10.33
C SER A 61 -7.73 13.61 9.83
N SER A 62 -8.69 14.17 9.09
CA SER A 62 -9.75 13.37 8.48
C SER A 62 -9.17 12.29 7.56
N PHE A 63 -9.76 11.09 7.63
CA PHE A 63 -9.49 9.99 6.69
C PHE A 63 -10.31 10.12 5.41
N ASP A 64 -11.28 11.03 5.39
CA ASP A 64 -12.19 11.19 4.25
C ASP A 64 -11.44 11.65 3.00
N ARG A 65 -11.82 11.03 1.88
CA ARG A 65 -11.33 11.33 0.54
C ARG A 65 -12.57 11.50 -0.34
N PRO A 66 -13.19 12.69 -0.35
CA PRO A 66 -14.47 12.89 -1.02
C PRO A 66 -14.42 12.66 -2.54
N ASN A 67 -13.21 12.63 -3.11
CA ASN A 67 -12.95 12.32 -4.50
C ASN A 67 -12.82 10.80 -4.80
N ILE A 68 -12.87 9.93 -3.78
CA ILE A 68 -12.79 8.47 -3.93
C ILE A 68 -14.18 7.87 -3.77
N ARG A 69 -14.63 7.16 -4.81
CA ARG A 69 -15.88 6.40 -4.79
C ARG A 69 -15.62 4.95 -4.41
N TYR A 70 -16.23 4.50 -3.31
CA TYR A 70 -16.22 3.09 -2.91
C TYR A 70 -17.32 2.33 -3.66
N MET A 71 -16.95 1.24 -4.33
CA MET A 71 -17.87 0.36 -5.05
C MET A 71 -17.56 -1.09 -4.69
N LEU A 72 -18.62 -1.91 -4.60
CA LEU A 72 -18.52 -3.34 -4.33
C LEU A 72 -19.27 -4.09 -5.43
N MET A 73 -18.68 -5.19 -5.91
CA MET A 73 -19.31 -6.10 -6.86
C MET A 73 -19.08 -7.54 -6.39
N GLU A 74 -20.15 -8.32 -6.34
CA GLU A 74 -20.06 -9.75 -6.06
C GLU A 74 -19.38 -10.50 -7.21
N LYS A 75 -18.54 -11.48 -6.86
CA LYS A 75 -17.76 -12.22 -7.85
C LYS A 75 -18.61 -13.27 -8.55
N PHE A 76 -18.79 -13.10 -9.84
CA PHE A 76 -19.39 -14.08 -10.74
C PHE A 76 -18.65 -14.03 -12.08
N LYS A 77 -17.94 -15.11 -12.44
CA LYS A 77 -16.96 -15.09 -13.54
C LYS A 77 -15.98 -13.90 -13.40
N PRO A 78 -15.14 -13.90 -12.35
CA PRO A 78 -14.41 -12.71 -11.90
C PRO A 78 -13.45 -12.12 -12.94
N LEU A 79 -12.89 -12.95 -13.82
CA LEU A 79 -12.04 -12.46 -14.90
C LEU A 79 -12.85 -11.68 -15.94
N ASP A 80 -14.03 -12.15 -16.33
CA ASP A 80 -14.89 -11.43 -17.29
C ASP A 80 -15.38 -10.11 -16.70
N GLN A 81 -15.76 -10.11 -15.42
CA GLN A 81 -16.13 -8.89 -14.68
C GLN A 81 -14.96 -7.89 -14.62
N LEU A 82 -13.76 -8.35 -14.27
CA LEU A 82 -12.56 -7.49 -14.23
C LEU A 82 -12.26 -6.89 -15.60
N MET A 83 -12.31 -7.72 -16.65
CA MET A 83 -12.04 -7.27 -18.02
C MET A 83 -13.05 -6.21 -18.46
N ARG A 84 -14.33 -6.43 -18.20
CA ARG A 84 -15.38 -5.45 -18.48
C ARG A 84 -15.14 -4.15 -17.70
N TYR A 85 -14.83 -4.25 -16.41
CA TYR A 85 -14.55 -3.09 -15.58
C TYR A 85 -13.38 -2.26 -16.11
N VAL A 86 -12.29 -2.91 -16.53
CA VAL A 86 -11.11 -2.25 -17.11
C VAL A 86 -11.46 -1.56 -18.44
N GLN A 87 -12.24 -2.21 -19.30
CA GLN A 87 -12.69 -1.62 -20.57
C GLN A 87 -13.57 -0.38 -20.34
N GLU A 88 -14.45 -0.41 -19.34
CA GLU A 88 -15.28 0.73 -18.95
C GLU A 88 -14.47 1.94 -18.47
N GLN A 89 -13.22 1.75 -18.04
CA GLN A 89 -12.32 2.85 -17.67
C GLN A 89 -11.75 3.64 -18.86
N ARG A 90 -11.91 3.15 -20.10
CA ARG A 90 -11.52 3.85 -21.34
C ARG A 90 -10.10 4.45 -21.32
N GLY A 91 -9.11 3.65 -20.92
CA GLY A 91 -7.70 4.04 -20.94
C GLY A 91 -7.19 4.75 -19.68
N LYS A 92 -8.03 4.97 -18.66
CA LYS A 92 -7.56 5.53 -17.38
C LYS A 92 -6.56 4.60 -16.69
N SER A 93 -5.60 5.21 -16.01
CA SER A 93 -4.58 4.51 -15.22
C SER A 93 -5.18 3.89 -13.95
N GLY A 94 -4.68 2.73 -13.52
CA GLY A 94 -5.24 2.02 -12.37
C GLY A 94 -4.32 0.95 -11.76
N ILE A 95 -4.66 0.52 -10.55
CA ILE A 95 -3.95 -0.56 -9.84
C ILE A 95 -4.94 -1.69 -9.54
N ILE A 96 -4.57 -2.92 -9.86
CA ILE A 96 -5.33 -4.12 -9.54
C ILE A 96 -4.58 -4.89 -8.45
N TYR A 97 -5.13 -4.91 -7.23
CA TYR A 97 -4.54 -5.66 -6.13
C TYR A 97 -5.00 -7.13 -6.10
N CYS A 98 -4.03 -8.03 -5.97
CA CYS A 98 -4.22 -9.47 -5.85
C CYS A 98 -3.50 -10.01 -4.60
N ASN A 99 -4.01 -11.12 -4.07
CA ASN A 99 -3.51 -11.71 -2.82
C ASN A 99 -2.31 -12.68 -3.01
N SER A 100 -1.96 -13.06 -4.23
CA SER A 100 -0.84 -13.97 -4.51
C SER A 100 -0.05 -13.55 -5.74
N ARG A 101 1.23 -13.96 -5.80
CA ARG A 101 2.12 -13.71 -6.95
C ARG A 101 1.58 -14.36 -8.22
N ALA A 102 1.16 -15.63 -8.13
CA ALA A 102 0.59 -16.35 -9.26
C ALA A 102 -0.62 -15.63 -9.87
N LYS A 103 -1.49 -15.05 -9.03
CA LYS A 103 -2.67 -14.32 -9.51
C LYS A 103 -2.32 -12.97 -10.13
N VAL A 104 -1.28 -12.30 -9.61
CA VAL A 104 -0.73 -11.10 -10.24
C VAL A 104 -0.24 -11.40 -11.65
N GLU A 105 0.58 -12.43 -11.80
CA GLU A 105 1.15 -12.83 -13.10
C GLU A 105 0.05 -13.27 -14.10
N ASP A 106 -0.87 -14.16 -13.69
CA ASP A 106 -1.98 -14.61 -14.54
C ASP A 106 -2.88 -13.45 -14.97
N THR A 107 -3.21 -12.54 -14.05
CA THR A 107 -4.09 -11.39 -14.37
C THR A 107 -3.39 -10.41 -15.33
N ALA A 108 -2.09 -10.13 -15.12
CA ALA A 108 -1.33 -9.26 -16.01
C ALA A 108 -1.24 -9.84 -17.42
N ALA A 109 -0.91 -11.14 -17.54
CA ALA A 109 -0.83 -11.83 -18.83
C ALA A 109 -2.18 -11.83 -19.58
N ARG A 110 -3.31 -12.01 -18.89
CA ARG A 110 -4.65 -11.95 -19.49
C ARG A 110 -5.06 -10.56 -19.96
N LEU A 111 -4.62 -9.50 -19.27
CA LEU A 111 -4.84 -8.13 -19.71
C LEU A 111 -4.00 -7.84 -20.97
N GLN A 112 -2.72 -8.23 -20.95
CA GLN A 112 -1.80 -8.09 -22.07
C GLN A 112 -2.29 -8.83 -23.33
N SER A 113 -2.81 -10.05 -23.18
CA SER A 113 -3.34 -10.83 -24.32
C SER A 113 -4.56 -10.19 -24.99
N ARG A 114 -5.19 -9.21 -24.34
CA ARG A 114 -6.29 -8.39 -24.88
C ARG A 114 -5.85 -6.98 -25.28
N GLY A 115 -4.54 -6.74 -25.38
CA GLY A 115 -3.96 -5.48 -25.83
C GLY A 115 -3.94 -4.36 -24.78
N ILE A 116 -4.15 -4.68 -23.49
CA ILE A 116 -4.12 -3.67 -22.43
C ILE A 116 -2.67 -3.52 -21.93
N SER A 117 -2.21 -2.27 -21.82
CA SER A 117 -0.91 -1.93 -21.24
C SER A 117 -0.92 -2.21 -19.73
N ALA A 118 -0.52 -3.43 -19.36
CA ALA A 118 -0.50 -3.90 -17.97
C ALA A 118 0.82 -4.58 -17.63
N ALA A 119 1.28 -4.44 -16.39
CA ALA A 119 2.45 -5.17 -15.87
C ALA A 119 2.22 -5.71 -14.46
N ALA A 120 2.88 -6.84 -14.17
CA ALA A 120 2.92 -7.45 -12.85
C ALA A 120 3.89 -6.71 -11.93
N TYR A 121 3.53 -6.60 -10.64
CA TYR A 121 4.42 -6.12 -9.59
C TYR A 121 4.27 -6.93 -8.31
N HIS A 122 5.35 -7.59 -7.89
CA HIS A 122 5.40 -8.25 -6.58
C HIS A 122 6.82 -8.42 -6.06
N ALA A 123 6.97 -8.73 -4.78
CA ALA A 123 8.27 -8.87 -4.10
C ALA A 123 9.17 -10.02 -4.63
N GLY A 124 8.65 -10.89 -5.50
CA GLY A 124 9.47 -11.91 -6.18
C GLY A 124 10.17 -11.42 -7.45
N LEU A 125 9.86 -10.21 -7.93
CA LEU A 125 10.54 -9.62 -9.09
C LEU A 125 11.88 -9.02 -8.65
N GLU A 126 12.85 -9.03 -9.57
CA GLU A 126 14.10 -8.32 -9.39
C GLU A 126 13.87 -6.83 -9.16
N ASN A 127 14.76 -6.20 -8.39
CA ASN A 127 14.62 -4.78 -8.05
C ASN A 127 14.63 -3.87 -9.29
N ALA A 128 15.43 -4.20 -10.31
CA ALA A 128 15.48 -3.45 -11.57
C ALA A 128 14.12 -3.48 -12.30
N ILE A 129 13.49 -4.66 -12.38
CA ILE A 129 12.15 -4.82 -12.99
C ILE A 129 11.11 -4.04 -12.21
N ARG A 130 11.14 -4.10 -10.87
CA ARG A 130 10.22 -3.35 -10.01
C ARG A 130 10.37 -1.85 -10.21
N ALA A 131 11.59 -1.35 -10.34
CA ALA A 131 11.86 0.06 -10.60
C ALA A 131 11.31 0.50 -11.97
N ASP A 132 11.58 -0.29 -13.02
CA ASP A 132 11.09 -0.04 -14.39
C ASP A 132 9.56 0.00 -14.46
N VAL A 133 8.86 -0.98 -13.86
CA VAL A 133 7.39 -1.01 -13.81
C VAL A 133 6.84 0.21 -13.09
N GLN A 134 7.46 0.61 -11.97
CA GLN A 134 7.04 1.79 -11.22
C GLN A 134 7.25 3.08 -12.04
N GLU A 135 8.38 3.22 -12.71
CA GLU A 135 8.71 4.37 -13.56
C GLU A 135 7.74 4.49 -14.74
N LYS A 136 7.50 3.40 -15.48
CA LYS A 136 6.53 3.38 -16.59
C LYS A 136 5.12 3.74 -16.15
N PHE A 137 4.69 3.25 -14.98
CA PHE A 137 3.39 3.63 -14.43
C PHE A 137 3.31 5.11 -14.04
N GLN A 138 4.39 5.67 -13.47
CA GLN A 138 4.46 7.09 -13.14
C GLN A 138 4.39 7.98 -14.39
N ARG A 139 5.00 7.55 -15.50
CA ARG A 139 5.06 8.28 -16.79
C ARG A 139 3.84 8.07 -17.72
N ASP A 140 2.86 7.27 -17.30
CA ASP A 140 1.71 6.85 -18.13
C ASP A 140 2.07 5.97 -19.35
N ASP A 141 3.30 5.46 -19.42
CA ASP A 141 3.70 4.42 -20.39
C ASP A 141 3.01 3.08 -20.06
N LEU A 142 2.63 2.89 -18.80
CA LEU A 142 1.87 1.74 -18.32
C LEU A 142 0.51 2.19 -17.78
N GLN A 143 -0.56 1.63 -18.35
CA GLN A 143 -1.93 1.96 -17.91
C GLN A 143 -2.26 1.28 -16.57
N ILE A 144 -1.91 0.01 -16.41
CA ILE A 144 -2.33 -0.80 -15.26
C ILE A 144 -1.16 -1.50 -14.60
N VAL A 145 -1.03 -1.35 -13.29
CA VAL A 145 -0.19 -2.23 -12.48
C VAL A 145 -1.05 -3.28 -11.79
N VAL A 146 -0.78 -4.55 -12.03
CA VAL A 146 -1.35 -5.65 -11.26
C VAL A 146 -0.37 -6.01 -10.15
N ALA A 147 -0.77 -5.94 -8.89
CA ALA A 147 0.18 -6.02 -7.78
C ALA A 147 -0.28 -6.80 -6.56
N THR A 148 0.70 -7.29 -5.80
CA THR A 148 0.47 -7.60 -4.37
C THR A 148 0.67 -6.33 -3.52
N VAL A 149 0.49 -6.45 -2.20
CA VAL A 149 0.78 -5.38 -1.22
C VAL A 149 2.22 -4.84 -1.26
N ALA A 150 3.12 -5.49 -2.00
CA ALA A 150 4.47 -5.01 -2.25
C ALA A 150 4.49 -3.66 -3.00
N PHE A 151 3.49 -3.40 -3.86
CA PHE A 151 3.29 -2.11 -4.53
C PHE A 151 2.43 -1.22 -3.62
N GLY A 152 2.97 -0.15 -3.04
CA GLY A 152 2.10 0.73 -2.26
C GLY A 152 2.79 1.87 -1.52
N MET A 153 3.97 1.63 -0.92
CA MET A 153 4.71 2.74 -0.32
C MET A 153 5.64 3.39 -1.33
N GLY A 154 5.71 4.72 -1.32
CA GLY A 154 6.60 5.48 -2.19
C GLY A 154 6.06 5.68 -3.61
N ILE A 155 4.79 5.39 -3.84
CA ILE A 155 4.11 5.68 -5.10
C ILE A 155 3.29 6.95 -4.88
N ASN A 156 3.63 8.00 -5.63
CA ASN A 156 2.85 9.21 -5.73
C ASN A 156 2.69 9.52 -7.22
N LYS A 157 1.53 9.19 -7.77
CA LYS A 157 1.12 9.54 -9.13
C LYS A 157 -0.06 10.49 -9.00
N THR A 158 0.10 11.70 -9.50
CA THR A 158 -0.94 12.73 -9.56
C THR A 158 -1.73 12.62 -10.83
#